data_AF-A0A378KRT1-F1
#
_entry.id   AF-A0A378KRT1-F1
#
_cell.length_a   1.000
_cell.length_b   1.000
_cell.length_c   1.000
_cell.angle_alpha   90.00
_cell.angle_beta   90.00
_cell.angle_gamma   90.00
#
_symmetry.space_group_name_H-M   'P 1'
#
loop_
_entity.id
_entity.type
_entity.pdbx_description
1 polymer ?
#
loop_
_entity_poly.entity_id
_entity_poly.type
_entity_poly.pdbx_seq_one_letter_code
_entity_poly.pdbx_strand_id
1 'polypeptide(L)'
;MKLIHSLLLLIAVMPVFAQSANPVLDDQVTVVQGKNGITRHYTNSEQSLSNDRTINYPTQIVRVVGTIDTPNTTCDEVFREIEQLYLDYLSHSGMYYINSYSYCGYDPKTEMANQFIISSYFDPVNDKAVSELTDWLESMKGAEIYGVPFTVESAKELIVSLKISSGYKEGRDDPNLLVYRSDTTNLLFASNYQMKKELIDDIRLRFYSYEPKVILPFLEHWFFPGSADIYKQVLASSNYVLLEPHRMFIMNKEPQLFTPMLNVDFAHQCFESKTKFCL
;
A
#
# COMPACT_ATOMS: atom_id res chain seq x y z
N MET A 1 -16.91 36.74 15.14
CA MET A 1 -16.23 36.54 13.85
C MET A 1 -15.41 35.26 13.93
N LYS A 2 -15.98 34.15 13.44
CA LYS A 2 -15.32 32.84 13.34
C LYS A 2 -14.81 32.71 11.90
N LEU A 3 -13.50 32.82 11.67
CA LEU A 3 -12.94 32.65 10.33
C LEU A 3 -11.42 32.42 10.37
N ILE A 4 -10.95 31.52 11.24
CA ILE A 4 -9.58 30.98 11.17
C ILE A 4 -9.62 29.54 11.70
N HIS A 5 -10.13 28.57 10.93
CA HIS A 5 -10.05 27.14 11.29
C HIS A 5 -9.99 26.21 10.06
N SER A 6 -9.65 26.73 8.88
CA SER A 6 -9.59 25.91 7.66
C SER A 6 -8.40 26.32 6.80
N LEU A 7 -7.19 26.08 7.29
CA LEU A 7 -6.01 26.12 6.44
C LEU A 7 -4.83 25.38 7.10
N LEU A 8 -4.83 24.04 7.05
CA LEU A 8 -3.62 23.21 7.19
C LEU A 8 -4.00 21.75 6.85
N LEU A 9 -4.35 21.53 5.60
CA LEU A 9 -4.50 20.20 4.98
C LEU A 9 -3.74 20.24 3.66
N LEU A 10 -2.43 20.48 3.75
CA LEU A 10 -1.47 20.09 2.71
C LEU A 10 -0.54 19.08 3.35
N ILE A 11 -0.98 17.83 3.36
CA ILE A 11 -0.12 16.69 3.65
C ILE A 11 0.81 16.55 2.44
N ALA A 12 2.10 16.77 2.68
CA ALA A 12 3.15 16.50 1.71
C ALA A 12 3.13 15.00 1.41
N VAL A 13 2.56 14.64 0.26
CA VAL A 13 2.76 13.32 -0.35
C VAL A 13 4.24 13.26 -0.73
N MET A 14 5.06 12.63 0.10
CA MET A 14 6.43 12.31 -0.32
C MET A 14 6.38 11.09 -1.23
N PRO A 15 6.84 11.18 -2.49
CA PRO A 15 6.96 10.01 -3.34
C PRO A 15 8.07 9.13 -2.77
N VAL A 16 7.70 7.96 -2.26
CA VAL A 16 8.67 6.91 -1.99
C VAL A 16 9.10 6.38 -3.35
N PHE A 17 10.41 6.41 -3.62
CA PHE A 17 11.00 5.91 -4.86
C PHE A 17 10.54 4.47 -5.12
N ALA A 18 10.12 4.21 -6.37
CA ALA A 18 9.78 2.87 -6.85
C ALA A 18 10.94 1.90 -6.53
N GLN A 19 10.74 1.02 -5.55
CA GLN A 19 11.70 -0.04 -5.25
C GLN A 19 11.66 -1.06 -6.39
N SER A 20 12.82 -1.33 -6.98
CA SER A 20 13.02 -2.54 -7.77
C SER A 20 12.64 -3.74 -6.91
N ALA A 21 11.80 -4.64 -7.43
CA ALA A 21 11.46 -5.91 -6.78
C ALA A 21 12.70 -6.81 -6.72
N ASN A 22 13.62 -6.50 -5.80
CA ASN A 22 14.40 -7.53 -5.15
C ASN A 22 13.48 -8.17 -4.10
N PRO A 23 13.47 -9.49 -3.93
CA PRO A 23 12.67 -10.14 -2.90
C PRO A 23 13.14 -9.59 -1.54
N VAL A 24 12.34 -8.69 -0.97
CA VAL A 24 12.58 -8.14 0.36
C VAL A 24 12.39 -9.30 1.34
N LEU A 25 13.47 -9.65 2.03
CA LEU A 25 13.47 -10.64 3.11
C LEU A 25 12.52 -10.22 4.25
N ASP A 26 11.98 -11.24 4.93
CA ASP A 26 11.15 -11.24 6.14
C ASP A 26 11.12 -9.97 7.02
N ASP A 27 9.90 -9.58 7.43
CA ASP A 27 9.58 -8.74 8.59
C ASP A 27 10.32 -7.39 8.73
N GLN A 28 10.67 -6.72 7.63
CA GLN A 28 11.37 -5.44 7.74
C GLN A 28 10.42 -4.27 7.95
N VAL A 29 10.44 -3.72 9.17
CA VAL A 29 9.96 -2.37 9.44
C VAL A 29 10.90 -1.38 8.75
N THR A 30 10.43 -0.70 7.72
CA THR A 30 11.20 0.38 7.09
C THR A 30 11.08 1.63 7.93
N VAL A 31 12.21 2.18 8.39
CA VAL A 31 12.28 3.41 9.18
C VAL A 31 12.82 4.55 8.33
N VAL A 32 12.05 5.63 8.22
CA VAL A 32 12.49 6.86 7.51
C VAL A 32 12.50 8.02 8.50
N GLN A 33 13.68 8.63 8.66
CA GLN A 33 13.83 9.85 9.46
C GLN A 33 13.67 11.09 8.57
N GLY A 34 12.65 11.89 8.86
CA GLY A 34 12.44 13.21 8.29
C GLY A 34 12.94 14.32 9.23
N LYS A 35 12.95 15.57 8.73
CA LYS A 35 13.49 16.72 9.46
C LYS A 35 12.88 16.94 10.86
N ASN A 36 11.59 16.63 11.03
CA ASN A 36 10.85 16.80 12.30
C ASN A 36 9.88 15.63 12.55
N GLY A 37 10.26 14.42 12.14
CA GLY A 37 9.40 13.26 12.35
C GLY A 37 10.03 11.96 11.91
N ILE A 38 9.49 10.87 12.42
CA ILE A 38 9.92 9.51 12.11
C ILE A 38 8.73 8.80 11.48
N THR A 39 8.99 8.01 10.46
CA THR A 39 8.02 7.10 9.86
C THR A 39 8.50 5.68 10.09
N ARG A 40 7.58 4.79 10.50
CA ARG A 40 7.75 3.34 10.48
C ARG A 40 6.72 2.74 9.53
N HIS A 41 7.17 1.83 8.68
CA HIS A 41 6.31 1.10 7.77
C HIS A 41 6.48 -0.40 7.99
N TYR A 42 5.40 -1.09 8.30
CA TYR A 42 5.35 -2.55 8.38
C TYR A 42 4.49 -3.09 7.24
N THR A 43 5.00 -4.07 6.51
CA THR A 43 4.20 -4.83 5.53
C THR A 43 4.66 -6.27 5.46
N ASN A 44 3.70 -7.18 5.37
CA ASN A 44 3.91 -8.55 4.94
C ASN A 44 3.16 -8.84 3.63
N SER A 45 2.70 -7.80 2.93
CA SER A 45 1.89 -7.91 1.71
C SER A 45 2.59 -8.71 0.60
N GLU A 46 3.91 -8.81 0.64
CA GLU A 46 4.69 -9.54 -0.36
C GLU A 46 4.84 -11.03 -0.07
N GLN A 47 4.53 -11.50 1.14
CA GLN A 47 4.54 -12.92 1.45
C GLN A 47 3.37 -13.64 0.76
N SER A 48 3.64 -14.85 0.25
CA SER A 48 2.61 -15.75 -0.27
C SER A 48 1.94 -16.46 0.90
N LEU A 49 0.81 -15.94 1.40
CA LEU A 49 0.02 -16.60 2.44
C LEU A 49 -0.98 -17.58 1.80
N SER A 50 -1.36 -18.63 2.54
CA SER A 50 -2.28 -19.63 1.99
C SER A 50 -3.65 -19.01 1.71
N ASN A 51 -4.12 -19.12 0.46
CA ASN A 51 -5.33 -18.47 -0.03
C ASN A 51 -6.58 -19.35 0.21
N ASP A 52 -6.75 -19.82 1.44
CA ASP A 52 -7.79 -20.81 1.81
C ASP A 52 -9.08 -20.16 2.35
N ARG A 53 -9.24 -18.83 2.19
CA ARG A 53 -10.44 -18.13 2.66
C ARG A 53 -11.62 -18.40 1.73
N THR A 54 -12.69 -18.94 2.29
CA THR A 54 -13.97 -19.12 1.61
C THR A 54 -15.01 -18.08 2.05
N ILE A 55 -14.79 -17.44 3.20
CA ILE A 55 -15.67 -16.40 3.74
C ILE A 55 -15.34 -15.05 3.12
N ASN A 56 -16.37 -14.36 2.59
CA ASN A 56 -16.25 -12.97 2.19
C ASN A 56 -16.12 -12.08 3.43
N TYR A 57 -15.00 -11.37 3.54
CA TYR A 57 -14.72 -10.48 4.67
C TYR A 57 -14.16 -9.14 4.16
N PRO A 58 -14.66 -7.99 4.67
CA PRO A 58 -14.21 -6.68 4.24
C PRO A 58 -12.79 -6.39 4.73
N THR A 59 -12.05 -5.60 3.95
CA THR A 59 -10.75 -5.08 4.40
C THR A 59 -10.94 -4.18 5.61
N GLN A 60 -10.11 -4.37 6.63
CA GLN A 60 -10.10 -3.55 7.83
C GLN A 60 -9.14 -2.38 7.64
N ILE A 61 -9.57 -1.19 8.06
CA ILE A 61 -8.87 0.07 7.89
C ILE A 61 -8.65 0.73 9.25
N VAL A 62 -7.44 1.23 9.48
CA VAL A 62 -7.10 2.10 10.61
C VAL A 62 -6.57 3.42 10.04
N ARG A 63 -7.20 4.52 10.41
CA ARG A 63 -6.89 5.87 9.93
C ARG A 63 -6.96 6.89 11.07
N VAL A 64 -6.06 6.73 12.03
CA VAL A 64 -6.04 7.52 13.26
C VAL A 64 -5.05 8.67 13.11
N VAL A 65 -5.46 9.86 13.53
CA VAL A 65 -4.59 11.05 13.66
C VAL A 65 -4.79 11.59 15.07
N GLY A 66 -3.69 11.84 15.78
CA GLY A 66 -3.75 12.29 17.16
C GLY A 66 -2.65 13.27 17.53
N THR A 67 -2.95 14.13 18.49
CA THR A 67 -1.96 14.97 19.20
C THR A 67 -1.52 14.29 20.47
N ILE A 68 -0.27 14.52 20.86
CA ILE A 68 0.31 13.93 22.09
C ILE A 68 0.52 15.07 23.07
N ASP A 69 -0.34 15.12 24.09
CA ASP A 69 -0.25 16.12 25.16
C ASP A 69 0.51 15.59 26.38
N THR A 70 0.87 14.30 26.37
CA THR A 70 1.59 13.65 27.45
C THR A 70 3.02 14.18 27.55
N PRO A 71 3.43 14.75 28.69
CA PRO A 71 4.78 15.27 28.84
C PRO A 71 5.81 14.14 28.72
N ASN A 72 6.95 14.46 28.09
CA ASN A 72 8.12 13.58 27.98
C ASN A 72 7.92 12.29 27.16
N THR A 73 6.89 12.20 26.31
CA THR A 73 6.73 11.07 25.40
C THR A 73 7.63 11.22 24.19
N THR A 74 8.44 10.21 23.90
CA THR A 74 9.32 10.15 22.72
C THR A 74 8.64 9.42 21.57
N CYS A 75 9.12 9.59 20.33
CA CYS A 75 8.57 8.86 19.20
C CYS A 75 8.76 7.33 19.29
N ASP A 76 9.82 6.86 19.93
CA ASP A 76 10.00 5.42 20.12
C ASP A 76 8.95 4.82 21.07
N GLU A 77 8.52 5.58 22.09
CA GLU A 77 7.42 5.16 22.97
C GLU A 77 6.09 5.13 22.22
N VAL A 78 5.83 6.13 21.37
CA VAL A 78 4.65 6.17 20.50
C VAL A 78 4.59 4.93 19.61
N PHE A 79 5.68 4.59 18.94
CA PHE A 79 5.70 3.41 18.08
C PHE A 79 5.54 2.12 18.86
N ARG A 80 6.16 1.99 20.04
CA ARG A 80 5.99 0.80 20.89
C ARG A 80 4.53 0.62 21.32
N GLU A 81 3.84 1.71 21.66
CA GLU A 81 2.42 1.66 22.01
C GLU A 81 1.56 1.26 20.81
N ILE A 82 1.82 1.81 19.62
CA ILE A 82 1.17 1.38 18.37
C ILE A 82 1.40 -0.11 18.10
N GLU A 83 2.65 -0.57 18.27
CA GLU A 83 3.04 -1.95 18.02
C GLU A 83 2.29 -2.92 18.95
N GLN A 84 2.32 -2.65 20.25
CA GLN A 84 1.65 -3.45 21.27
C GLN A 84 0.12 -3.44 21.14
N LEU A 85 -0.45 -2.33 20.67
CA LEU A 85 -1.89 -2.17 20.55
C LEU A 85 -2.50 -3.09 19.47
N TYR A 86 -1.85 -3.23 18.31
CA TYR A 86 -2.40 -4.04 17.24
C TYR A 86 -1.40 -4.71 16.30
N LEU A 87 -0.22 -4.15 16.07
CA LEU A 87 0.71 -4.76 15.11
C LEU A 87 1.19 -6.10 15.63
N ASP A 88 1.52 -6.22 16.91
CA ASP A 88 1.97 -7.49 17.52
C ASP A 88 0.94 -8.61 17.34
N TYR A 89 -0.35 -8.29 17.41
CA TYR A 89 -1.41 -9.27 17.17
C TYR A 89 -1.48 -9.70 15.69
N LEU A 90 -1.37 -8.74 14.77
CA LEU A 90 -1.52 -9.00 13.34
C LEU A 90 -0.27 -9.59 12.67
N SER A 91 0.94 -9.18 13.09
CA SER A 91 2.20 -9.56 12.45
C SER A 91 2.65 -10.98 12.79
N HIS A 92 2.59 -11.39 14.06
CA HIS A 92 3.20 -12.64 14.52
C HIS A 92 2.43 -13.91 14.13
N SER A 93 1.22 -13.78 13.59
CA SER A 93 0.33 -14.92 13.34
C SER A 93 0.50 -15.56 11.97
N GLY A 94 1.05 -14.83 10.99
CA GLY A 94 1.01 -15.23 9.57
C GLY A 94 -0.42 -15.35 9.00
N MET A 95 -1.43 -14.85 9.72
CA MET A 95 -2.86 -15.01 9.39
C MET A 95 -3.45 -13.80 8.66
N TYR A 96 -2.69 -12.71 8.52
CA TYR A 96 -3.16 -11.45 7.99
C TYR A 96 -2.21 -10.89 6.94
N TYR A 97 -2.76 -10.41 5.82
CA TYR A 97 -2.06 -9.45 4.98
C TYR A 97 -2.19 -8.08 5.64
N ILE A 98 -1.09 -7.37 5.83
CA ILE A 98 -1.09 -6.03 6.42
C ILE A 98 -0.12 -5.11 5.69
N ASN A 99 -0.53 -3.85 5.57
CA ASN A 99 0.32 -2.74 5.20
C ASN A 99 -0.02 -1.57 6.14
N SER A 100 0.94 -1.20 6.97
CA SER A 100 0.76 -0.26 8.07
C SER A 100 1.83 0.81 8.03
N TYR A 101 1.40 2.05 7.81
CA TYR A 101 2.21 3.25 7.92
C TYR A 101 1.93 3.94 9.26
N SER A 102 2.99 4.19 10.03
CA SER A 102 2.93 4.94 11.28
C SER A 102 3.88 6.13 11.20
N TYR A 103 3.41 7.32 11.56
CA TYR A 103 4.22 8.53 11.64
C TYR A 103 4.16 9.12 13.04
N CYS A 104 5.29 9.64 13.51
CA CYS A 104 5.40 10.41 14.74
C CYS A 104 6.13 11.73 14.44
N GLY A 105 5.49 12.86 14.75
CA GLY A 105 6.11 14.17 14.73
C GLY A 105 6.68 14.52 16.10
N TYR A 106 7.81 15.22 16.13
CA TYR A 106 8.46 15.65 17.36
C TYR A 106 8.92 17.12 17.30
N ASP A 107 9.06 17.77 18.46
CA ASP A 107 9.69 19.09 18.58
C ASP A 107 11.22 18.92 18.47
N PRO A 108 11.91 19.55 17.50
CA PRO A 108 13.35 19.37 17.30
C PRO A 108 14.23 19.95 18.42
N LYS A 109 13.67 20.76 19.34
CA LYS A 109 14.42 21.31 20.48
C LYS A 109 14.41 20.36 21.68
N THR A 110 13.30 19.66 21.88
CA THR A 110 13.10 18.79 23.05
C THR A 110 13.15 17.31 22.69
N GLU A 111 13.06 16.98 21.41
CA GLU A 111 12.93 15.63 20.84
C GLU A 111 11.67 14.88 21.30
N MET A 112 10.71 15.60 21.89
CA MET A 112 9.46 15.02 22.39
C MET A 112 8.40 14.97 21.30
N ALA A 113 7.68 13.84 21.25
CA ALA A 113 6.59 13.60 20.33
C ALA A 113 5.44 14.57 20.61
N ASN A 114 4.81 15.07 19.54
CA ASN A 114 3.68 16.01 19.62
C ASN A 114 2.47 15.58 18.78
N GLN A 115 2.65 14.64 17.85
CA GLN A 115 1.58 14.10 17.03
C GLN A 115 1.92 12.71 16.51
N PHE A 116 0.89 11.94 16.17
CA PHE A 116 1.04 10.66 15.49
C PHE A 116 -0.05 10.44 14.43
N ILE A 117 0.27 9.58 13.47
CA ILE A 117 -0.66 9.11 12.43
C ILE A 117 -0.50 7.60 12.32
N ILE A 118 -1.63 6.89 12.22
CA ILE A 118 -1.71 5.48 11.85
C ILE A 118 -2.54 5.39 10.58
N SER A 119 -1.95 4.87 9.50
CA SER A 119 -2.58 4.61 8.21
C SER A 119 -2.32 3.15 7.86
N SER A 120 -3.27 2.26 8.17
CA SER A 120 -3.13 0.82 7.97
C SER A 120 -4.35 0.23 7.27
N TYR A 121 -4.09 -0.80 6.48
CA TYR A 121 -5.13 -1.72 6.03
C TYR A 121 -4.66 -3.17 6.17
N PHE A 122 -5.60 -4.06 6.45
CA PHE A 122 -5.31 -5.48 6.58
C PHE A 122 -6.51 -6.38 6.25
N ASP A 123 -6.21 -7.63 5.86
CA ASP A 123 -7.20 -8.65 5.53
C ASP A 123 -6.82 -10.01 6.15
N PRO A 124 -7.77 -10.77 6.72
CA PRO A 124 -7.55 -12.16 7.10
C PRO A 124 -7.37 -13.03 5.84
N VAL A 125 -6.43 -13.98 5.88
CA VAL A 125 -6.06 -14.80 4.70
C VAL A 125 -6.77 -16.15 4.61
N ASN A 126 -7.36 -16.62 5.70
CA ASN A 126 -8.12 -17.86 5.77
C ASN A 126 -9.33 -17.73 6.73
N ASP A 127 -10.21 -18.72 6.77
CA ASP A 127 -11.45 -18.66 7.55
C ASP A 127 -11.21 -18.65 9.06
N LYS A 128 -10.13 -19.28 9.54
CA LYS A 128 -9.73 -19.21 10.94
C LYS A 128 -9.36 -17.78 11.33
N ALA A 129 -8.57 -17.10 10.50
CA ALA A 129 -8.19 -15.70 10.69
C ALA A 129 -9.41 -14.77 10.68
N VAL A 130 -10.43 -15.06 9.87
CA VAL A 130 -11.70 -14.32 9.89
C VAL A 130 -12.39 -14.42 11.25
N SER A 131 -12.47 -15.63 11.81
CA SER A 131 -13.07 -15.85 13.13
C SER A 131 -12.30 -15.12 14.21
N GLU A 132 -10.98 -15.31 14.29
CA GLU A 132 -10.15 -14.70 15.33
C GLU A 132 -10.14 -13.17 15.24
N LEU A 133 -10.10 -12.62 14.02
CA LEU A 133 -10.17 -11.19 13.82
C LEU A 133 -11.49 -10.61 14.31
N THR A 134 -12.61 -11.30 14.08
CA THR A 134 -13.92 -10.83 14.52
C THR A 134 -13.97 -10.75 16.05
N ASP A 135 -13.42 -11.73 16.75
CA ASP A 135 -13.33 -11.71 18.22
C ASP A 135 -12.38 -10.62 18.73
N TRP A 136 -11.24 -10.42 18.05
CA TRP A 136 -10.29 -9.36 18.40
C TRP A 136 -10.86 -7.95 18.17
N LEU A 137 -11.60 -7.71 17.09
CA LEU A 137 -12.25 -6.42 16.85
C LEU A 137 -13.24 -6.05 17.97
N GLU A 138 -13.90 -7.04 18.57
CA GLU A 138 -14.77 -6.82 19.73
C GLU A 138 -13.99 -6.45 20.99
N SER A 139 -12.83 -7.09 21.23
CA SER A 139 -11.98 -6.78 22.39
C SER A 139 -11.31 -5.40 22.27
N MET A 140 -11.13 -4.89 21.05
CA MET A 140 -10.58 -3.56 20.78
C MET A 140 -11.59 -2.41 20.94
N LYS A 141 -12.86 -2.70 21.24
CA LYS A 141 -13.88 -1.64 21.43
C LYS A 141 -13.54 -0.77 22.62
N GLY A 142 -13.40 0.53 22.36
CA GLY A 142 -13.05 1.53 23.37
C GLY A 142 -11.55 1.61 23.67
N ALA A 143 -10.71 0.88 22.93
CA ALA A 143 -9.27 1.09 22.97
C ALA A 143 -8.91 2.52 22.56
N GLU A 144 -7.86 3.05 23.16
CA GLU A 144 -7.34 4.37 22.90
C GLU A 144 -5.81 4.35 22.82
N ILE A 145 -5.25 5.36 22.18
CA ILE A 145 -3.83 5.63 22.15
C ILE A 145 -3.64 7.13 22.40
N TYR A 146 -2.93 7.47 23.47
CA TYR A 146 -2.80 8.86 23.96
C TYR A 146 -4.14 9.61 24.10
N GLY A 147 -5.20 8.93 24.55
CA GLY A 147 -6.54 9.51 24.71
C GLY A 147 -7.32 9.71 23.40
N VAL A 148 -6.76 9.27 22.27
CA VAL A 148 -7.44 9.27 20.97
C VAL A 148 -8.03 7.88 20.72
N PRO A 149 -9.33 7.77 20.39
CA PRO A 149 -9.96 6.48 20.13
C PRO A 149 -9.28 5.71 19.00
N PHE A 150 -8.86 4.47 19.28
CA PHE A 150 -8.39 3.55 18.25
C PHE A 150 -9.60 2.87 17.61
N THR A 151 -9.85 3.20 16.34
CA THR A 151 -10.99 2.67 15.59
C THR A 151 -10.51 1.84 14.41
N VAL A 152 -11.04 0.63 14.30
CA VAL A 152 -10.93 -0.20 13.10
C VAL A 152 -12.25 -0.15 12.34
N GLU A 153 -12.19 0.16 11.05
CA GLU A 153 -13.36 0.31 10.18
C GLU A 153 -13.33 -0.73 9.06
N SER A 154 -14.49 -1.33 8.76
CA SER A 154 -14.66 -2.15 7.57
C SER A 154 -14.83 -1.27 6.32
N ALA A 155 -13.94 -1.42 5.35
CA ALA A 155 -14.13 -0.86 4.01
C ALA A 155 -15.32 -1.55 3.33
N LYS A 156 -16.14 -0.76 2.64
CA LYS A 156 -17.27 -1.27 1.85
C LYS A 156 -16.76 -1.99 0.61
N GLU A 157 -15.88 -1.33 -0.14
CA GLU A 157 -15.36 -1.72 -1.44
C GLU A 157 -13.95 -1.12 -1.63
N LEU A 158 -13.21 -1.62 -2.61
CA LEU A 158 -11.92 -1.11 -3.03
C LEU A 158 -11.97 -0.75 -4.52
N ILE A 159 -11.63 0.50 -4.85
CA ILE A 159 -11.31 0.91 -6.21
C ILE A 159 -9.79 0.90 -6.39
N VAL A 160 -9.32 0.23 -7.43
CA VAL A 160 -7.92 0.32 -7.88
C VAL A 160 -7.88 1.17 -9.15
N SER A 161 -7.20 2.31 -9.08
CA SER A 161 -6.80 3.04 -10.29
C SER A 161 -5.46 2.47 -10.74
N LEU A 162 -5.51 1.59 -11.74
CA LEU A 162 -4.35 0.88 -12.26
C LEU A 162 -3.79 1.67 -13.45
N LYS A 163 -2.60 2.23 -13.27
CA LYS A 163 -1.88 2.95 -14.33
C LYS A 163 -0.70 2.14 -14.82
N ILE A 164 -0.50 2.09 -16.13
CA ILE A 164 0.71 1.57 -16.77
C ILE A 164 1.44 2.73 -17.45
N SER A 165 2.76 2.73 -17.33
CA SER A 165 3.66 3.64 -18.04
C SER A 165 4.78 2.81 -18.67
N SER A 166 4.90 2.85 -19.99
CA SER A 166 5.92 2.11 -20.73
C SER A 166 6.82 3.07 -21.50
N GLY A 167 8.13 2.83 -21.46
CA GLY A 167 9.07 3.72 -22.11
C GLY A 167 10.52 3.25 -22.03
N TYR A 168 11.40 4.24 -22.19
CA TYR A 168 12.83 4.04 -22.22
C TYR A 168 13.55 4.76 -21.08
N LYS A 169 14.48 4.05 -20.44
CA LYS A 169 15.44 4.58 -19.48
C LYS A 169 16.85 4.40 -20.05
N GLU A 170 17.74 5.38 -19.86
CA GLU A 170 19.12 5.26 -20.36
C GLU A 170 19.91 4.17 -19.62
N GLY A 171 19.62 3.98 -18.33
CA GLY A 171 20.20 2.95 -17.48
C GLY A 171 19.27 2.53 -16.34
N ARG A 172 19.64 1.49 -15.60
CA ARG A 172 18.81 0.94 -14.50
C ARG A 172 18.55 1.97 -13.41
N ASP A 173 19.58 2.73 -13.07
CA ASP A 173 19.57 3.72 -12.00
C ASP A 173 19.13 5.11 -12.49
N ASP A 174 18.79 5.26 -13.78
CA ASP A 174 18.27 6.51 -14.31
C ASP A 174 16.90 6.80 -13.66
N PRO A 175 16.77 7.92 -12.92
CA PRO A 175 15.49 8.28 -12.32
C PRO A 175 14.46 8.70 -13.37
N ASN A 176 14.90 9.06 -14.58
CA ASN A 176 14.03 9.55 -15.64
C ASN A 176 13.52 8.40 -16.50
N LEU A 177 12.25 8.48 -16.89
CA LEU A 177 11.62 7.60 -17.86
C LEU A 177 11.13 8.45 -19.03
N LEU A 178 11.67 8.19 -20.22
CA LEU A 178 11.07 8.70 -21.46
C LEU A 178 9.83 7.86 -21.77
N VAL A 179 8.67 8.35 -21.37
CA VAL A 179 7.39 7.65 -21.53
C VAL A 179 6.96 7.66 -22.99
N TYR A 180 6.78 6.47 -23.58
CA TYR A 180 6.20 6.31 -24.91
C TYR A 180 4.69 6.20 -24.86
N ARG A 181 4.17 5.52 -23.84
CA ARG A 181 2.74 5.34 -23.64
C ARG A 181 2.40 5.23 -22.16
N SER A 182 1.24 5.77 -21.79
CA SER A 182 0.60 5.51 -20.51
C SER A 182 -0.90 5.37 -20.70
N ASP A 183 -1.50 4.44 -19.95
CA ASP A 183 -2.95 4.28 -19.87
C ASP A 183 -3.36 4.05 -18.41
N THR A 184 -4.62 4.34 -18.09
CA THR A 184 -5.18 4.13 -16.76
C THR A 184 -6.55 3.49 -16.88
N THR A 185 -6.81 2.52 -16.01
CA THR A 185 -8.10 1.83 -15.87
C THR A 185 -8.53 1.83 -14.41
N ASN A 186 -9.83 1.75 -14.14
CA ASN A 186 -10.36 1.72 -12.79
C ASN A 186 -11.10 0.41 -12.58
N LEU A 187 -10.68 -0.34 -11.56
CA LEU A 187 -11.16 -1.68 -11.24
C LEU A 187 -11.84 -1.65 -9.88
N LEU A 188 -12.96 -2.36 -9.74
CA LEU A 188 -13.69 -2.48 -8.47
C LEU A 188 -13.52 -3.87 -7.89
N PHE A 189 -13.17 -3.94 -6.61
CA PHE A 189 -13.04 -5.18 -5.84
C PHE A 189 -13.85 -5.06 -4.54
N ALA A 190 -14.32 -6.19 -4.02
CA ALA A 190 -15.00 -6.24 -2.74
C ALA A 190 -14.04 -6.05 -1.54
N SER A 191 -12.76 -6.41 -1.70
CA SER A 191 -11.73 -6.27 -0.67
C SER A 191 -10.33 -6.26 -1.28
N ASN A 192 -9.34 -5.80 -0.51
CA ASN A 192 -7.93 -5.94 -0.84
C ASN A 192 -7.49 -7.41 -0.91
N TYR A 193 -8.08 -8.32 -0.12
CA TYR A 193 -7.87 -9.76 -0.31
C TYR A 193 -8.24 -10.24 -1.73
N GLN A 194 -9.42 -9.86 -2.22
CA GLN A 194 -9.86 -10.21 -3.57
C GLN A 194 -8.93 -9.61 -4.63
N MET A 195 -8.60 -8.32 -4.50
CA MET A 195 -7.67 -7.63 -5.39
C MET A 195 -6.29 -8.31 -5.43
N LYS A 196 -5.79 -8.81 -4.29
CA LYS A 196 -4.54 -9.57 -4.26
C LYS A 196 -4.64 -10.87 -5.06
N LYS A 197 -5.69 -11.66 -4.82
CA LYS A 197 -5.92 -12.95 -5.47
C LYS A 197 -6.13 -12.84 -6.98
N GLU A 198 -6.77 -11.76 -7.42
CA GLU A 198 -7.10 -11.58 -8.84
C GLU A 198 -6.02 -10.76 -9.56
N LEU A 199 -5.76 -9.53 -9.13
CA LEU A 199 -4.87 -8.61 -9.83
C LEU A 199 -3.39 -8.82 -9.48
N ILE A 200 -3.04 -8.84 -8.18
CA ILE A 200 -1.62 -8.92 -7.78
C ILE A 200 -0.99 -10.26 -8.13
N ASP A 201 -1.69 -11.36 -7.91
CA ASP A 201 -1.22 -12.69 -8.31
C ASP A 201 -1.02 -12.77 -9.83
N ASP A 202 -1.90 -12.14 -10.61
CA ASP A 202 -1.79 -12.13 -12.05
C ASP A 202 -0.69 -11.21 -12.58
N ILE A 203 -0.44 -10.08 -11.90
CA ILE A 203 0.77 -9.27 -12.12
C ILE A 203 2.01 -10.15 -11.92
N ARG A 204 2.10 -10.88 -10.80
CA ARG A 204 3.26 -11.74 -10.51
C ARG A 204 3.44 -12.84 -11.55
N LEU A 205 2.35 -13.42 -12.05
CA LEU A 205 2.39 -14.51 -13.02
C LEU A 205 2.69 -14.04 -14.45
N ARG A 206 2.17 -12.89 -14.87
CA ARG A 206 2.16 -12.51 -16.30
C ARG A 206 2.86 -11.20 -16.64
N PHE A 207 2.86 -10.20 -15.74
CA PHE A 207 3.39 -8.86 -16.06
C PHE A 207 4.90 -8.84 -16.30
N TYR A 208 5.65 -9.67 -15.58
CA TYR A 208 7.12 -9.75 -15.68
C TYR A 208 7.64 -10.66 -16.80
N SER A 209 6.76 -11.12 -17.69
CA SER A 209 7.13 -12.05 -18.76
C SER A 209 7.57 -11.31 -20.02
N TYR A 210 8.68 -11.76 -20.60
CA TYR A 210 9.13 -11.34 -21.94
C TYR A 210 8.40 -12.09 -23.08
N GLU A 211 7.54 -13.06 -22.77
CA GLU A 211 6.83 -13.84 -23.77
C GLU A 211 5.55 -13.11 -24.21
N PRO A 212 5.39 -12.74 -25.50
CA PRO A 212 4.19 -12.02 -25.97
C PRO A 212 2.88 -12.74 -25.66
N LYS A 213 2.90 -14.08 -25.64
CA LYS A 213 1.73 -14.92 -25.34
C LYS A 213 1.31 -14.87 -23.86
N VAL A 214 2.13 -14.28 -22.99
CA VAL A 214 1.88 -14.18 -21.55
C VAL A 214 1.53 -12.73 -21.17
N ILE A 215 2.38 -11.77 -21.52
CA ILE A 215 2.19 -10.36 -21.12
C ILE A 215 1.10 -9.64 -21.92
N LEU A 216 0.93 -9.92 -23.22
CA LEU A 216 -0.09 -9.22 -24.02
C LEU A 216 -1.52 -9.59 -23.57
N PRO A 217 -1.86 -10.87 -23.29
CA PRO A 217 -3.15 -11.20 -22.69
C PRO A 217 -3.37 -10.63 -21.29
N PHE A 218 -2.30 -10.29 -20.54
CA PHE A 218 -2.44 -9.60 -19.27
C PHE A 218 -2.93 -8.16 -19.48
N LEU A 219 -2.35 -7.46 -20.45
CA LEU A 219 -2.76 -6.10 -20.79
C LEU A 219 -4.20 -6.06 -21.32
N GLU A 220 -4.54 -6.98 -22.22
CA GLU A 220 -5.90 -7.12 -22.78
C GLU A 220 -6.96 -7.31 -21.68
N HIS A 221 -6.61 -8.08 -20.64
CA HIS A 221 -7.52 -8.40 -19.55
C HIS A 221 -7.76 -7.20 -18.61
N TRP A 222 -6.70 -6.50 -18.22
CA TRP A 222 -6.80 -5.48 -17.16
C TRP A 222 -7.05 -4.06 -17.65
N PHE A 223 -6.62 -3.70 -18.87
CA PHE A 223 -6.69 -2.32 -19.34
C PHE A 223 -7.91 -2.04 -20.20
N PHE A 224 -7.89 -2.47 -21.46
CA PHE A 224 -8.99 -2.27 -22.39
C PHE A 224 -8.87 -3.24 -23.58
N PRO A 225 -9.99 -3.55 -24.26
CA PRO A 225 -9.98 -4.38 -25.47
C PRO A 225 -9.11 -3.77 -26.57
N GLY A 226 -8.20 -4.57 -27.14
CA GLY A 226 -7.22 -4.16 -28.14
C GLY A 226 -5.91 -3.58 -27.57
N SER A 227 -5.76 -3.52 -26.25
CA SER A 227 -4.52 -3.06 -25.62
C SER A 227 -3.35 -3.99 -25.92
N ALA A 228 -3.57 -5.29 -26.13
CA ALA A 228 -2.52 -6.23 -26.54
C ALA A 228 -1.82 -5.81 -27.84
N ASP A 229 -2.57 -5.47 -28.88
CA ASP A 229 -2.01 -5.12 -30.19
C ASP A 229 -1.23 -3.82 -30.16
N ILE A 230 -1.76 -2.84 -29.42
CA ILE A 230 -1.13 -1.54 -29.20
C ILE A 230 0.19 -1.72 -28.42
N TYR A 231 0.13 -2.41 -27.28
CA TYR A 231 1.29 -2.54 -26.42
C TYR A 231 2.35 -3.49 -26.98
N LYS A 232 2.02 -4.37 -27.92
CA LYS A 232 3.02 -5.18 -28.63
C LYS A 232 4.12 -4.33 -29.26
N GLN A 233 3.76 -3.23 -29.91
CA GLN A 233 4.75 -2.33 -30.54
C GLN A 233 5.47 -1.47 -29.50
N VAL A 234 4.74 -1.00 -28.49
CA VAL A 234 5.30 -0.18 -27.41
C VAL A 234 6.36 -0.97 -26.63
N LEU A 235 6.03 -2.18 -26.19
CA LEU A 235 6.92 -3.03 -25.41
C LEU A 235 8.16 -3.49 -26.20
N ALA A 236 8.04 -3.68 -27.51
CA ALA A 236 9.18 -3.98 -28.38
C ALA A 236 10.19 -2.81 -28.49
N SER A 237 9.77 -1.60 -28.12
CA SER A 237 10.61 -0.40 -28.11
C SER A 237 10.97 0.08 -26.70
N SER A 238 10.26 -0.38 -25.67
CA SER A 238 10.45 0.01 -24.27
C SER A 238 11.41 -0.93 -23.55
N ASN A 239 12.28 -0.39 -22.68
CA ASN A 239 13.13 -1.18 -21.79
C ASN A 239 12.71 -1.11 -20.32
N TYR A 240 11.65 -0.36 -20.03
CA TYR A 240 11.10 -0.19 -18.70
C TYR A 240 9.57 -0.06 -18.75
N VAL A 241 8.88 -0.76 -17.85
CA VAL A 241 7.44 -0.64 -17.66
C VAL A 241 7.16 -0.48 -16.18
N LEU A 242 6.33 0.50 -15.83
CA LEU A 242 5.86 0.74 -14.47
C LEU A 242 4.36 0.51 -14.42
N LEU A 243 3.91 -0.22 -13.41
CA LEU A 243 2.52 -0.47 -13.13
C LEU A 243 2.20 0.02 -11.70
N GLU A 244 1.26 0.95 -11.59
CA GLU A 244 0.94 1.72 -10.38
C GLU A 244 -0.53 1.43 -9.99
N PRO A 245 -0.80 0.45 -9.11
CA PRO A 245 -2.13 0.16 -8.61
C PRO A 245 -2.47 1.02 -7.39
N HIS A 246 -2.99 2.23 -7.62
CA HIS A 246 -3.42 3.11 -6.54
C HIS A 246 -4.72 2.61 -5.90
N ARG A 247 -4.67 2.38 -4.59
CA ARG A 247 -5.78 1.82 -3.81
C ARG A 247 -6.63 2.93 -3.19
N MET A 248 -7.94 2.89 -3.43
CA MET A 248 -8.92 3.80 -2.84
C MET A 248 -10.03 2.97 -2.18
N PHE A 249 -10.01 2.91 -0.85
CA PHE A 249 -11.02 2.21 -0.06
C PHE A 249 -12.23 3.12 0.13
N ILE A 250 -13.42 2.58 -0.15
CA ILE A 250 -14.69 3.24 0.07
C ILE A 250 -15.16 2.91 1.49
N MET A 251 -15.44 3.94 2.29
CA MET A 251 -15.77 3.82 3.70
C MET A 251 -17.23 4.21 3.96
N ASN A 252 -17.81 3.69 5.04
CA ASN A 252 -19.18 4.03 5.44
C ASN A 252 -19.29 5.36 6.19
N LYS A 253 -18.19 5.81 6.81
CA LYS A 253 -18.13 7.04 7.62
C LYS A 253 -17.21 8.06 6.95
N GLU A 254 -17.49 9.34 7.19
CA GLU A 254 -16.63 10.43 6.71
C GLU A 254 -15.23 10.38 7.37
N PRO A 255 -14.15 10.64 6.61
CA PRO A 255 -14.14 10.84 5.15
C PRO A 255 -14.50 9.54 4.41
N GLN A 256 -15.36 9.58 3.39
CA GLN A 256 -15.80 8.34 2.71
C GLN A 256 -14.72 7.64 1.87
N LEU A 257 -13.54 8.25 1.73
CA LEU A 257 -12.42 7.67 1.01
C LEU A 257 -11.23 7.51 1.95
N PHE A 258 -10.55 6.39 1.82
CA PHE A 258 -9.25 6.15 2.43
C PHE A 258 -8.26 5.68 1.37
N THR A 259 -7.16 6.41 1.21
CA THR A 259 -6.02 6.01 0.38
C THR A 259 -4.83 5.78 1.30
N PRO A 260 -4.20 4.59 1.26
CA PRO A 260 -3.01 4.33 2.07
C PRO A 260 -1.91 5.34 1.78
N MET A 261 -1.19 5.77 2.82
CA MET A 261 -0.06 6.68 2.66
C MET A 261 1.13 6.06 1.90
N LEU A 262 1.17 4.72 1.80
CA LEU A 262 2.17 4.00 1.04
C LEU A 262 1.52 3.16 -0.07
N ASN A 263 1.98 3.37 -1.29
CA ASN A 263 1.62 2.54 -2.45
C ASN A 263 2.76 1.56 -2.77
N VAL A 264 2.38 0.43 -3.36
CA VAL A 264 3.31 -0.57 -3.89
C VAL A 264 3.13 -0.59 -5.40
N ASP A 265 4.20 -0.22 -6.10
CA ASP A 265 4.26 -0.18 -7.57
C ASP A 265 5.10 -1.36 -8.08
N PHE A 266 4.84 -1.78 -9.33
CA PHE A 266 5.49 -2.92 -9.97
C PHE A 266 6.31 -2.44 -11.15
N ALA A 267 7.63 -2.48 -11.02
CA ALA A 267 8.57 -2.06 -12.04
C ALA A 267 9.15 -3.28 -12.78
N HIS A 268 8.84 -3.41 -14.07
CA HIS A 268 9.48 -4.37 -14.96
C HIS A 268 10.67 -3.72 -15.66
N GLN A 269 11.87 -4.07 -15.20
CA GLN A 269 13.14 -3.64 -15.78
C GLN A 269 13.60 -4.64 -16.84
N CYS A 270 13.50 -4.29 -18.12
CA CYS A 270 13.75 -5.23 -19.22
C CYS A 270 15.20 -5.21 -19.74
N PHE A 271 16.11 -4.51 -19.05
CA PHE A 271 17.52 -4.36 -19.45
C PHE A 271 18.28 -5.69 -19.57
N GLU A 272 17.83 -6.73 -18.87
CA GLU A 272 18.44 -8.07 -18.88
C GLU A 272 17.86 -8.99 -19.94
N SER A 273 16.82 -8.57 -20.67
CA SER A 273 16.26 -9.37 -21.75
C SER A 273 17.27 -9.50 -22.90
N LYS A 274 17.10 -10.52 -23.75
CA LYS A 274 17.96 -10.72 -24.92
C LYS A 274 17.95 -9.53 -25.88
N THR A 275 16.82 -8.84 -25.99
CA THR A 275 16.64 -7.67 -26.86
C THR A 275 16.99 -6.37 -26.14
N LYS A 276 17.16 -6.39 -24.81
CA LYS A 276 17.18 -5.22 -23.91
C LYS A 276 15.86 -4.44 -23.88
N PHE A 277 14.83 -4.96 -24.53
CA PHE A 277 13.47 -4.41 -24.55
C PHE A 277 12.50 -5.42 -23.93
N CYS A 278 11.28 -4.97 -23.63
CA CYS A 278 10.30 -5.79 -22.92
C CYS A 278 9.64 -6.85 -23.81
N LEU A 279 9.79 -6.76 -25.13
CA LEU A 279 9.48 -7.80 -26.12
C LEU A 279 10.58 -7.91 -27.20
#